data_AF-A0A1L1PF57-F1
#
_entry.id   AF-A0A1L1PF57-F1
#
_cell.length_a   1.000
_cell.length_b   1.000
_cell.length_c   1.000
_cell.angle_alpha   90.00
_cell.angle_beta   90.00
_cell.angle_gamma   90.00
#
_symmetry.space_group_name_H-M   'P 1'
#
loop_
_entity.id
_entity.type
_entity.pdbx_description
1 polymer ?
#
loop_
_entity_poly.entity_id
_entity_poly.type
_entity_poly.pdbx_seq_one_letter_code
_entity_poly.pdbx_strand_id
1 'polypeptide(L)'
;MAPITALSYDTPKALYVTGEAIAANNAQLSGGPTAAFTVSPALPNGLSLDALTGVITGTPSTLQREAGYTVTASNAAGSVQAQLDLTVTARGAWTFVATVPTPRYYATLSRLPDGRQLLAGGMGAGGPTNEADIYDPAANTWGAAAGMLAARSDPSAVVLADGRVLVFGGDAAGMTTLASAELYDPAANTWTATGSMNEARVRATATLLPDGKVLVTGGTRDSGTLDHSNTAEVYDPATGTWALLPTPMSSARTQHAAQLLPGGNTLLIAGGLNGGVAVTTAELYAVDGSGTTPIPYGGTGSILASVRLDDGSVMVVSAGNTTARRFDPATSSWATSTMSASRLLPTLTLLADGRVLLAGGSTLNTAEIYNPDHNVWTTAASMGTARNRAAAGLLDDGRVLVVSGSNTGGEVNSSERYAP
;
A
#
# COMPACT_ATOMS: atom_id res chain seq x y z
N MET A 1 -20.79 51.01 -8.66
CA MET A 1 -20.53 49.88 -7.73
C MET A 1 -19.04 49.82 -7.47
N ALA A 2 -18.61 49.28 -6.32
CA ALA A 2 -17.21 48.95 -6.10
C ALA A 2 -16.83 47.69 -6.92
N PRO A 3 -15.58 47.59 -7.42
CA PRO A 3 -15.11 46.38 -8.08
C PRO A 3 -15.00 45.21 -7.09
N ILE A 4 -15.19 43.99 -7.58
CA ILE A 4 -14.79 42.78 -6.85
C ILE A 4 -13.26 42.69 -6.92
N THR A 5 -12.58 42.40 -5.81
CA THR A 5 -11.11 42.42 -5.73
C THR A 5 -10.48 41.02 -5.68
N ALA A 6 -11.18 40.01 -5.16
CA ALA A 6 -10.76 38.62 -5.23
C ALA A 6 -11.94 37.65 -5.08
N LEU A 7 -11.77 36.45 -5.60
CA LEU A 7 -12.60 35.27 -5.38
C LEU A 7 -11.70 34.10 -5.00
N SER A 8 -12.12 33.31 -4.03
CA SER A 8 -11.55 32.00 -3.69
C SER A 8 -12.64 31.05 -3.22
N TYR A 9 -12.29 29.81 -2.90
CA TYR A 9 -13.21 28.78 -2.41
C TYR A 9 -12.63 28.07 -1.19
N ASP A 10 -13.50 27.56 -0.33
CA ASP A 10 -13.11 26.80 0.87
C ASP A 10 -12.28 25.55 0.53
N THR A 11 -12.55 24.91 -0.60
CA THR A 11 -11.82 23.74 -1.09
C THR A 11 -11.50 23.94 -2.58
N PRO A 12 -10.37 24.59 -2.93
CA PRO A 12 -10.04 24.88 -4.32
C PRO A 12 -9.65 23.63 -5.11
N LYS A 13 -9.03 22.64 -4.45
CA LYS A 13 -8.79 21.31 -5.00
C LYS A 13 -9.63 20.31 -4.21
N ALA A 14 -10.68 19.78 -4.83
CA ALA A 14 -11.73 19.02 -4.16
C ALA A 14 -11.86 17.59 -4.67
N LEU A 15 -12.10 16.67 -3.75
CA LEU A 15 -12.39 15.26 -4.00
C LEU A 15 -13.79 14.94 -3.46
N TYR A 16 -14.68 14.51 -4.35
CA TYR A 16 -16.06 14.13 -4.04
C TYR A 16 -16.31 12.65 -4.33
N VAL A 17 -17.35 12.09 -3.70
CA VAL A 17 -17.74 10.67 -3.86
C VAL A 17 -19.09 10.58 -4.59
N THR A 18 -19.16 9.73 -5.62
CA THR A 18 -20.40 9.50 -6.39
C THR A 18 -21.53 9.01 -5.50
N GLY A 19 -22.71 9.62 -5.63
CA GLY A 19 -23.91 9.27 -4.87
C GLY A 19 -23.98 9.91 -3.48
N GLU A 20 -22.99 10.71 -3.08
CA GLU A 20 -22.97 11.37 -1.76
C GLU A 20 -23.13 12.88 -1.88
N ALA A 21 -23.97 13.47 -1.04
CA ALA A 21 -24.13 14.92 -1.01
C ALA A 21 -22.82 15.57 -0.53
N ILE A 22 -22.30 16.53 -1.30
CA ILE A 22 -21.05 17.20 -0.95
C ILE A 22 -21.26 18.14 0.25
N ALA A 23 -20.22 18.33 1.06
CA ALA A 23 -20.13 19.52 1.87
C ALA A 23 -20.11 20.74 0.92
N ALA A 24 -20.93 21.75 1.21
CA ALA A 24 -21.04 22.94 0.37
C ALA A 24 -19.68 23.63 0.25
N ASN A 25 -19.19 23.79 -0.98
CA ASN A 25 -17.93 24.47 -1.25
C ASN A 25 -18.24 25.95 -1.47
N ASN A 26 -18.01 26.77 -0.44
CA ASN A 26 -18.47 28.15 -0.42
C ASN A 26 -17.47 29.08 -1.14
N ALA A 27 -18.02 30.05 -1.88
CA ALA A 27 -17.23 31.11 -2.48
C ALA A 27 -16.91 32.19 -1.44
N GLN A 28 -15.64 32.57 -1.35
CA GLN A 28 -15.14 33.64 -0.51
C GLN A 28 -14.80 34.85 -1.38
N LEU A 29 -15.45 35.98 -1.12
CA LEU A 29 -15.35 37.21 -1.92
C LEU A 29 -14.69 38.35 -1.13
N SER A 30 -14.01 39.24 -1.85
CA SER A 30 -13.61 40.55 -1.33
C SER A 30 -13.94 41.68 -2.31
N GLY A 31 -14.14 42.89 -1.79
CA GLY A 31 -14.46 44.09 -2.58
C GLY A 31 -15.96 44.40 -2.59
N GLY A 32 -16.48 44.85 -3.73
CA GLY A 32 -17.90 45.14 -3.93
C GLY A 32 -18.77 43.88 -4.07
N PRO A 33 -20.10 44.01 -3.92
CA PRO A 33 -21.03 42.90 -4.05
C PRO A 33 -21.05 42.33 -5.49
N THR A 34 -21.15 41.01 -5.59
CA THR A 34 -21.29 40.27 -6.86
C THR A 34 -22.73 40.37 -7.38
N ALA A 35 -22.90 40.38 -8.70
CA ALA A 35 -24.20 40.34 -9.37
C ALA A 35 -24.53 38.95 -9.95
N ALA A 36 -23.51 38.23 -10.45
CA ALA A 36 -23.66 36.87 -10.94
C ALA A 36 -22.36 36.06 -10.84
N PHE A 37 -22.51 34.76 -10.59
CA PHE A 37 -21.47 33.74 -10.69
C PHE A 37 -21.71 32.82 -11.89
N THR A 38 -20.64 32.42 -12.57
CA THR A 38 -20.64 31.43 -13.65
C THR A 38 -19.44 30.49 -13.52
N VAL A 39 -19.50 29.31 -14.14
CA VAL A 39 -18.40 28.33 -14.15
C VAL A 39 -18.23 27.73 -15.55
N SER A 40 -16.98 27.49 -15.95
CA SER A 40 -16.61 26.83 -17.20
C SER A 40 -15.41 25.89 -16.99
N PRO A 41 -15.43 24.64 -17.49
CA PRO A 41 -16.55 23.97 -18.18
C PRO A 41 -17.74 23.72 -17.23
N ALA A 42 -18.80 23.10 -17.75
CA ALA A 42 -19.95 22.71 -16.91
C ALA A 42 -19.52 21.71 -15.82
N LEU A 43 -20.03 21.91 -14.60
CA LEU A 43 -19.71 21.07 -13.44
C LEU A 43 -20.10 19.58 -13.66
N PRO A 44 -19.47 18.63 -12.92
CA PRO A 44 -19.84 17.23 -12.96
C PRO A 44 -21.34 17.01 -12.73
N ASN A 45 -21.93 16.03 -13.42
CA ASN A 45 -23.37 15.76 -13.34
C ASN A 45 -23.83 15.58 -11.88
N GLY A 46 -24.84 16.34 -11.47
CA GLY A 46 -25.38 16.33 -10.11
C GLY A 46 -24.76 17.36 -9.15
N LEU A 47 -23.72 18.09 -9.57
CA LEU A 47 -23.26 19.32 -8.90
C LEU A 47 -23.84 20.57 -9.57
N SER A 48 -24.09 21.60 -8.78
CA SER A 48 -24.60 22.90 -9.25
C SER A 48 -23.90 24.06 -8.56
N LEU A 49 -23.66 25.12 -9.32
CA LEU A 49 -23.23 26.42 -8.84
C LEU A 49 -24.47 27.29 -8.60
N ASP A 50 -24.64 27.81 -7.39
CA ASP A 50 -25.64 28.85 -7.16
C ASP A 50 -25.17 30.18 -7.78
N ALA A 51 -25.96 30.72 -8.72
CA ALA A 51 -25.56 31.86 -9.53
C ALA A 51 -25.51 33.20 -8.77
N LEU A 52 -26.02 33.27 -7.54
CA LEU A 52 -26.05 34.51 -6.73
C LEU A 52 -24.98 34.50 -5.63
N THR A 53 -24.78 33.34 -5.00
CA THR A 53 -23.88 33.15 -3.85
C THR A 53 -22.55 32.52 -4.23
N GLY A 54 -22.48 31.86 -5.38
CA GLY A 54 -21.30 31.12 -5.84
C GLY A 54 -21.05 29.80 -5.11
N VAL A 55 -21.92 29.40 -4.17
CA VAL A 55 -21.75 28.14 -3.45
C VAL A 55 -21.96 26.97 -4.41
N ILE A 56 -21.05 25.99 -4.39
CA ILE A 56 -21.22 24.73 -5.14
C ILE A 56 -21.81 23.69 -4.19
N THR A 57 -22.93 23.08 -4.61
CA THR A 57 -23.66 22.05 -3.86
C THR A 57 -24.08 20.90 -4.77
N GLY A 58 -24.64 19.84 -4.20
CA GLY A 58 -25.26 18.74 -4.94
C GLY A 58 -24.74 17.36 -4.55
N THR A 59 -25.01 16.39 -5.42
CA THR A 59 -24.65 14.98 -5.26
C THR A 59 -24.12 14.49 -6.61
N PRO A 60 -22.80 14.32 -6.80
CA PRO A 60 -22.25 13.97 -8.10
C PRO A 60 -22.64 12.54 -8.46
N SER A 61 -23.01 12.30 -9.72
CA SER A 61 -23.57 11.02 -10.19
C SER A 61 -22.65 10.26 -11.15
N THR A 62 -21.57 10.88 -11.62
CA THR A 62 -20.62 10.30 -12.58
C THR A 62 -19.19 10.44 -12.09
N LEU A 63 -18.40 9.38 -12.21
CA LEU A 63 -16.95 9.40 -11.98
C LEU A 63 -16.26 10.44 -12.87
N GLN A 64 -15.23 11.07 -12.34
CA GLN A 64 -14.43 12.05 -13.06
C GLN A 64 -12.99 12.04 -12.54
N ARG A 65 -12.03 11.97 -13.46
CA ARG A 65 -10.63 12.33 -13.17
C ARG A 65 -10.55 13.81 -12.80
N GLU A 66 -9.42 14.21 -12.23
CA GLU A 66 -9.15 15.62 -11.94
C GLU A 66 -9.31 16.49 -13.20
N ALA A 67 -10.11 17.54 -13.08
CA ALA A 67 -10.35 18.52 -14.14
C ALA A 67 -10.42 19.93 -13.55
N GLY A 68 -9.84 20.90 -14.26
CA GLY A 68 -9.84 22.30 -13.89
C GLY A 68 -11.10 23.04 -14.35
N TYR A 69 -11.59 23.94 -13.49
CA TYR A 69 -12.78 24.77 -13.68
C TYR A 69 -12.47 26.21 -13.31
N THR A 70 -12.84 27.15 -14.18
CA THR A 70 -12.79 28.58 -13.87
C THR A 70 -14.16 29.04 -13.42
N VAL A 71 -14.29 29.45 -12.15
CA VAL A 71 -15.45 30.21 -11.66
C VAL A 71 -15.18 31.69 -11.88
N THR A 72 -16.15 32.41 -12.44
CA THR A 72 -16.12 33.86 -12.60
C THR A 72 -17.20 34.51 -11.73
N ALA A 73 -16.81 35.38 -10.81
CA ALA A 73 -17.71 36.31 -10.13
C ALA A 73 -17.70 37.64 -10.88
N SER A 74 -18.88 38.19 -11.17
CA SER A 74 -19.02 39.40 -11.99
C SER A 74 -20.01 40.40 -11.40
N ASN A 75 -19.74 41.69 -11.63
CA ASN A 75 -20.62 42.80 -11.28
C ASN A 75 -20.44 43.94 -12.29
N ALA A 76 -21.25 45.02 -12.20
CA ALA A 76 -21.20 46.12 -13.19
C ALA A 76 -19.88 46.93 -13.21
N ALA A 77 -18.96 46.69 -12.28
CA ALA A 77 -17.63 47.31 -12.21
C ALA A 77 -16.49 46.37 -12.65
N GLY A 78 -16.77 45.10 -12.97
CA GLY A 78 -15.78 44.14 -13.46
C GLY A 78 -16.05 42.69 -13.03
N SER A 79 -15.07 41.82 -13.29
CA SER A 79 -15.11 40.42 -12.88
C SER A 79 -13.77 39.95 -12.32
N VAL A 80 -13.82 38.93 -11.46
CA VAL A 80 -12.67 38.20 -10.93
C VAL A 80 -12.91 36.70 -11.10
N GLN A 81 -11.82 35.92 -11.11
CA GLN A 81 -11.87 34.48 -11.34
C GLN A 81 -11.15 33.71 -10.24
N ALA A 82 -11.61 32.48 -9.99
CA ALA A 82 -10.92 31.46 -9.22
C ALA A 82 -10.83 30.17 -10.04
N GLN A 83 -9.74 29.44 -9.88
CA GLN A 83 -9.60 28.09 -10.41
C GLN A 83 -10.00 27.06 -9.35
N LEU A 84 -10.65 25.99 -9.80
CA LEU A 84 -11.02 24.83 -9.00
C LEU A 84 -10.56 23.56 -9.72
N ASP A 85 -9.94 22.62 -9.01
CA ASP A 85 -9.64 21.28 -9.53
C ASP A 85 -10.57 20.27 -8.86
N LEU A 86 -11.50 19.67 -9.62
CA LEU A 86 -12.52 18.76 -9.09
C LEU A 86 -12.27 17.33 -9.55
N THR A 87 -12.29 16.39 -8.61
CA THR A 87 -12.22 14.94 -8.82
C THR A 87 -13.46 14.27 -8.24
N VAL A 88 -14.01 13.26 -8.93
CA VAL A 88 -15.15 12.47 -8.43
C VAL A 88 -14.80 10.98 -8.46
N THR A 89 -14.69 10.37 -7.28
CA THR A 89 -14.36 8.95 -7.06
C THR A 89 -15.60 8.14 -6.63
N ALA A 90 -15.52 6.81 -6.67
CA ALA A 90 -16.46 5.92 -5.99
C ALA A 90 -15.84 5.36 -4.69
N ARG A 91 -16.67 4.68 -3.90
CA ARG A 91 -16.22 3.84 -2.76
C ARG A 91 -15.78 2.44 -3.17
N GLY A 92 -15.88 2.09 -4.46
CA GLY A 92 -15.72 0.73 -4.94
C GLY A 92 -16.78 -0.24 -4.39
N ALA A 93 -16.56 -1.55 -4.59
CA ALA A 93 -17.42 -2.62 -4.09
C ALA A 93 -16.62 -3.88 -3.78
N TRP A 94 -17.02 -4.62 -2.73
CA TRP A 94 -16.47 -5.93 -2.40
C TRP A 94 -17.38 -7.05 -2.86
N THR A 95 -16.78 -8.14 -3.33
CA THR A 95 -17.48 -9.36 -3.75
C THR A 95 -16.78 -10.57 -3.15
N PHE A 96 -17.55 -11.48 -2.55
CA PHE A 96 -17.03 -12.79 -2.18
C PHE A 96 -16.66 -13.58 -3.43
N VAL A 97 -15.56 -14.31 -3.32
CA VAL A 97 -15.04 -15.19 -4.36
C VAL A 97 -14.77 -16.58 -3.76
N ALA A 98 -14.24 -17.52 -4.56
CA ALA A 98 -14.04 -18.89 -4.09
C ALA A 98 -13.29 -18.95 -2.75
N THR A 99 -13.85 -19.75 -1.83
CA THR A 99 -13.31 -20.08 -0.51
C THR A 99 -11.86 -20.57 -0.64
N VAL A 100 -10.95 -20.03 0.17
CA VAL A 100 -9.56 -20.52 0.22
C VAL A 100 -9.56 -21.93 0.81
N PRO A 101 -8.83 -22.91 0.23
CA PRO A 101 -8.90 -24.31 0.68
C PRO A 101 -8.50 -24.51 2.14
N THR A 102 -7.36 -23.95 2.54
CA THR A 102 -6.93 -23.91 3.94
C THR A 102 -6.85 -22.45 4.43
N PRO A 103 -7.58 -22.09 5.51
CA PRO A 103 -7.48 -20.77 6.10
C PRO A 103 -6.14 -20.61 6.85
N ARG A 104 -5.40 -19.54 6.56
CA ARG A 104 -4.09 -19.25 7.14
C ARG A 104 -3.76 -17.76 7.11
N TYR A 105 -3.01 -17.29 8.10
CA TYR A 105 -2.55 -15.90 8.21
C TYR A 105 -1.02 -15.82 8.12
N TYR A 106 -0.48 -14.63 7.86
CA TYR A 106 0.96 -14.44 7.57
C TYR A 106 1.48 -15.29 6.40
N ALA A 107 0.59 -15.65 5.47
CA ALA A 107 0.95 -16.22 4.17
C ALA A 107 1.36 -15.09 3.21
N THR A 108 2.16 -15.42 2.19
CA THR A 108 2.46 -14.50 1.09
C THR A 108 1.53 -14.75 -0.10
N LEU A 109 1.17 -13.69 -0.83
CA LEU A 109 0.42 -13.78 -2.09
C LEU A 109 1.24 -13.16 -3.22
N SER A 110 1.59 -13.97 -4.23
CA SER A 110 2.43 -13.55 -5.36
C SER A 110 1.67 -13.70 -6.68
N ARG A 111 1.56 -12.62 -7.46
CA ARG A 111 1.01 -12.66 -8.82
C ARG A 111 2.00 -13.37 -9.77
N LEU A 112 1.56 -14.47 -10.36
CA LEU A 112 2.31 -15.23 -11.36
C LEU A 112 2.27 -14.54 -12.75
N PRO A 113 3.16 -14.89 -13.69
CA PRO A 113 3.21 -14.28 -15.02
C PRO A 113 1.91 -14.40 -15.83
N ASP A 114 1.11 -15.44 -15.57
CA ASP A 114 -0.19 -15.71 -16.19
C ASP A 114 -1.39 -15.06 -15.48
N GLY A 115 -1.13 -14.18 -14.49
CA GLY A 115 -2.14 -13.46 -13.72
C GLY A 115 -2.74 -14.23 -12.54
N ARG A 116 -2.48 -15.54 -12.42
CA ARG A 116 -2.89 -16.34 -11.27
C ARG A 116 -2.15 -15.90 -10.00
N GLN A 117 -2.70 -16.18 -8.83
CA GLN A 117 -2.14 -15.74 -7.55
C GLN A 117 -1.70 -16.95 -6.72
N LEU A 118 -0.41 -17.05 -6.39
CA LEU A 118 0.16 -18.08 -5.51
C LEU A 118 0.07 -17.63 -4.06
N LEU A 119 -0.71 -18.33 -3.23
CA LEU A 119 -0.77 -18.17 -1.78
C LEU A 119 0.13 -19.22 -1.11
N ALA A 120 1.31 -18.84 -0.62
CA ALA A 120 2.30 -19.78 -0.07
C ALA A 120 2.57 -19.58 1.42
N GLY A 121 2.70 -20.68 2.15
CA GLY A 121 3.04 -20.71 3.57
C GLY A 121 2.01 -20.03 4.47
N GLY A 122 2.50 -19.50 5.59
CA GLY A 122 1.69 -18.89 6.63
C GLY A 122 1.51 -19.80 7.84
N MET A 123 0.58 -19.41 8.72
CA MET A 123 0.23 -20.11 9.95
C MET A 123 -1.26 -20.43 9.92
N GLY A 124 -1.59 -21.71 10.14
CA GLY A 124 -2.95 -22.19 10.39
C GLY A 124 -3.02 -22.90 11.74
N ALA A 125 -4.10 -23.64 11.99
CA ALA A 125 -4.38 -24.24 13.30
C ALA A 125 -3.31 -25.24 13.78
N GLY A 126 -2.56 -25.86 12.85
CA GLY A 126 -1.44 -26.75 13.14
C GLY A 126 -0.08 -26.04 13.36
N GLY A 127 -0.03 -24.71 13.26
CA GLY A 127 1.20 -23.91 13.25
C GLY A 127 1.63 -23.49 11.85
N PRO A 128 2.91 -23.16 11.64
CA PRO A 128 3.46 -22.85 10.32
C PRO A 128 3.24 -24.00 9.32
N THR A 129 2.83 -23.68 8.09
CA THR A 129 2.55 -24.67 7.04
C THR A 129 3.49 -24.53 5.84
N ASN A 130 3.67 -25.63 5.10
CA ASN A 130 4.35 -25.65 3.80
C ASN A 130 3.35 -25.66 2.61
N GLU A 131 2.06 -25.56 2.87
CA GLU A 131 1.03 -25.51 1.83
C GLU A 131 1.20 -24.33 0.88
N ALA A 132 0.81 -24.56 -0.37
CA ALA A 132 0.64 -23.51 -1.37
C ALA A 132 -0.60 -23.80 -2.22
N ASP A 133 -1.36 -22.75 -2.53
CA ASP A 133 -2.54 -22.81 -3.39
C ASP A 133 -2.45 -21.74 -4.47
N ILE A 134 -3.02 -22.00 -5.64
CA ILE A 134 -3.14 -21.05 -6.73
C ILE A 134 -4.60 -20.66 -6.91
N TYR A 135 -4.85 -19.36 -6.91
CA TYR A 135 -6.11 -18.78 -7.33
C TYR A 135 -6.08 -18.44 -8.82
N ASP A 136 -7.12 -18.85 -9.54
CA ASP A 136 -7.40 -18.43 -10.91
C ASP A 136 -8.45 -17.30 -10.91
N PRO A 137 -8.07 -16.06 -11.29
CA PRO A 137 -8.99 -14.94 -11.35
C PRO A 137 -10.04 -15.02 -12.46
N ALA A 138 -9.79 -15.75 -13.55
CA ALA A 138 -10.70 -15.89 -14.67
C ALA A 138 -11.75 -16.98 -14.41
N ALA A 139 -11.33 -18.14 -13.89
CA ALA A 139 -12.22 -19.23 -13.49
C ALA A 139 -12.92 -18.97 -12.14
N ASN A 140 -12.38 -18.08 -11.30
CA ASN A 140 -12.79 -17.89 -9.91
C ASN A 140 -12.74 -19.22 -9.11
N THR A 141 -11.58 -19.87 -9.14
CA THR A 141 -11.34 -21.15 -8.46
C THR A 141 -9.98 -21.15 -7.76
N TRP A 142 -9.88 -21.96 -6.71
CA TRP A 142 -8.60 -22.34 -6.13
C TRP A 142 -8.22 -23.74 -6.59
N GLY A 143 -6.93 -23.98 -6.82
CA GLY A 143 -6.34 -25.30 -7.01
C GLY A 143 -5.07 -25.43 -6.18
N ALA A 144 -4.77 -26.64 -5.72
CA ALA A 144 -3.55 -26.91 -4.97
C ALA A 144 -2.31 -26.70 -5.86
N ALA A 145 -1.29 -26.03 -5.34
CA ALA A 145 0.06 -26.08 -5.88
C ALA A 145 0.84 -27.24 -5.24
N ALA A 146 2.05 -27.52 -5.72
CA ALA A 146 3.00 -28.29 -4.93
C ALA A 146 3.29 -27.57 -3.60
N GLY A 147 3.42 -28.33 -2.51
CA GLY A 147 3.85 -27.78 -1.23
C GLY A 147 5.33 -27.37 -1.25
N MET A 148 5.66 -26.31 -0.50
CA MET A 148 7.04 -25.90 -0.22
C MET A 148 7.81 -27.04 0.47
N LEU A 149 9.14 -26.99 0.37
CA LEU A 149 10.06 -27.92 1.02
C LEU A 149 10.15 -27.69 2.54
N ALA A 150 9.92 -26.46 3.01
CA ALA A 150 9.88 -26.13 4.43
C ALA A 150 8.59 -25.38 4.83
N ALA A 151 8.06 -25.71 6.00
CA ALA A 151 6.92 -25.02 6.59
C ALA A 151 7.35 -23.70 7.26
N ARG A 152 6.68 -22.59 6.93
CA ARG A 152 7.11 -21.24 7.36
C ARG A 152 5.95 -20.24 7.42
N SER A 153 5.93 -19.43 8.47
CA SER A 153 5.02 -18.28 8.67
C SER A 153 5.78 -16.94 8.65
N ASP A 154 5.12 -15.85 8.25
CA ASP A 154 5.77 -14.56 7.96
C ASP A 154 6.96 -14.68 6.92
N PRO A 155 6.87 -15.52 5.87
CA PRO A 155 7.94 -15.58 4.88
C PRO A 155 7.93 -14.36 3.97
N SER A 156 9.10 -13.97 3.48
CA SER A 156 9.22 -12.98 2.40
C SER A 156 9.15 -13.69 1.05
N ALA A 157 8.49 -13.07 0.07
CA ALA A 157 8.42 -13.59 -1.30
C ALA A 157 8.67 -12.50 -2.35
N VAL A 158 9.32 -12.87 -3.45
CA VAL A 158 9.58 -12.00 -4.59
C VAL A 158 9.37 -12.79 -5.88
N VAL A 159 8.54 -12.26 -6.77
CA VAL A 159 8.43 -12.74 -8.15
C VAL A 159 9.65 -12.24 -8.91
N LEU A 160 10.43 -13.16 -9.46
CA LEU A 160 11.67 -12.90 -10.17
C LEU A 160 11.40 -12.50 -11.63
N ALA A 161 12.40 -11.92 -12.29
CA ALA A 161 12.31 -11.49 -13.69
C ALA A 161 12.06 -12.65 -14.69
N ASP A 162 12.37 -13.89 -14.31
CA ASP A 162 12.07 -15.10 -15.08
C ASP A 162 10.68 -15.71 -14.78
N GLY A 163 9.91 -15.10 -13.89
CA GLY A 163 8.56 -15.53 -13.51
C GLY A 163 8.49 -16.58 -12.39
N ARG A 164 9.63 -17.08 -11.88
CA ARG A 164 9.66 -17.92 -10.68
C ARG A 164 9.40 -17.08 -9.43
N VAL A 165 8.96 -17.71 -8.34
CA VAL A 165 8.77 -17.03 -7.04
C VAL A 165 9.84 -17.51 -6.07
N LEU A 166 10.70 -16.59 -5.63
CA LEU A 166 11.61 -16.81 -4.51
C LEU A 166 10.82 -16.65 -3.21
N VAL A 167 10.81 -17.67 -2.36
CA VAL A 167 10.26 -17.61 -0.99
C VAL A 167 11.36 -17.95 0.00
N PHE A 168 11.51 -17.15 1.05
CA PHE A 168 12.61 -17.28 1.99
C PHE A 168 12.27 -16.73 3.37
N GLY A 169 13.11 -17.09 4.35
CA GLY A 169 12.95 -16.61 5.72
C GLY A 169 11.64 -17.06 6.38
N GLY A 170 11.16 -16.28 7.32
CA GLY A 170 10.01 -16.63 8.15
C GLY A 170 10.38 -17.56 9.30
N ASP A 171 9.39 -17.87 10.13
CA ASP A 171 9.54 -18.76 11.30
C ASP A 171 8.92 -20.14 11.02
N ALA A 172 9.67 -21.19 11.34
CA ALA A 172 9.19 -22.56 11.43
C ALA A 172 8.56 -22.85 12.81
N ALA A 173 8.14 -24.09 13.03
CA ALA A 173 7.59 -24.55 14.31
C ALA A 173 8.53 -24.20 15.49
N GLY A 174 7.95 -23.78 16.61
CA GLY A 174 8.71 -23.33 17.78
C GLY A 174 9.39 -21.96 17.64
N MET A 175 8.93 -21.11 16.70
CA MET A 175 9.52 -19.79 16.41
C MET A 175 11.00 -19.86 15.97
N THR A 176 11.38 -20.95 15.29
CA THR A 176 12.72 -21.10 14.73
C THR A 176 12.82 -20.31 13.43
N THR A 177 13.50 -19.16 13.47
CA THR A 177 13.72 -18.31 12.31
C THR A 177 14.58 -19.02 11.26
N LEU A 178 14.17 -18.95 9.99
CA LEU A 178 14.80 -19.64 8.88
C LEU A 178 15.78 -18.74 8.11
N ALA A 179 16.89 -19.34 7.67
CA ALA A 179 17.76 -18.78 6.63
C ALA A 179 17.51 -19.40 5.24
N SER A 180 16.74 -20.49 5.17
CA SER A 180 16.50 -21.24 3.93
C SER A 180 15.62 -20.48 2.94
N ALA A 181 15.91 -20.66 1.66
CA ALA A 181 15.18 -20.09 0.54
C ALA A 181 14.84 -21.18 -0.49
N GLU A 182 13.75 -20.95 -1.22
CA GLU A 182 13.14 -21.89 -2.15
C GLU A 182 12.63 -21.14 -3.38
N LEU A 183 12.61 -21.80 -4.53
CA LEU A 183 12.11 -21.27 -5.78
C LEU A 183 10.92 -22.10 -6.24
N TYR A 184 9.77 -21.44 -6.43
CA TYR A 184 8.62 -22.01 -7.11
C TYR A 184 8.71 -21.77 -8.62
N ASP A 185 8.62 -22.85 -9.40
CA ASP A 185 8.42 -22.80 -10.84
C ASP A 185 6.92 -22.97 -11.16
N PRO A 186 6.23 -21.93 -11.66
CA PRO A 186 4.79 -22.01 -11.97
C PRO A 186 4.47 -22.82 -13.24
N ALA A 187 5.44 -23.07 -14.11
CA ALA A 187 5.26 -23.88 -15.32
C ALA A 187 5.41 -25.37 -15.02
N ALA A 188 6.35 -25.73 -14.12
CA ALA A 188 6.52 -27.10 -13.64
C ALA A 188 5.57 -27.45 -12.46
N ASN A 189 5.05 -26.45 -11.74
CA ASN A 189 4.39 -26.60 -10.45
C ASN A 189 5.26 -27.36 -9.44
N THR A 190 6.50 -26.90 -9.25
CA THR A 190 7.48 -27.52 -8.35
C THR A 190 8.25 -26.50 -7.52
N TRP A 191 8.71 -26.93 -6.35
CA TRP A 191 9.62 -26.16 -5.50
C TRP A 191 11.02 -26.77 -5.57
N THR A 192 12.04 -25.91 -5.67
CA THR A 192 13.46 -26.30 -5.63
C THR A 192 14.18 -25.47 -4.58
N ALA A 193 15.02 -26.11 -3.75
CA ALA A 193 15.86 -25.38 -2.80
C ALA A 193 16.92 -24.55 -3.55
N THR A 194 17.20 -23.34 -3.06
CA THR A 194 18.31 -22.50 -3.53
C THR A 194 19.26 -22.22 -2.36
N GLY A 195 20.31 -21.42 -2.56
CA GLY A 195 21.20 -21.03 -1.46
C GLY A 195 20.46 -20.33 -0.32
N SER A 196 20.96 -20.50 0.89
CA SER A 196 20.43 -19.84 2.11
C SER A 196 21.05 -18.46 2.32
N MET A 197 20.31 -17.58 3.00
CA MET A 197 20.84 -16.32 3.54
C MET A 197 21.98 -16.60 4.54
N ASN A 198 22.87 -15.63 4.73
CA ASN A 198 23.94 -15.67 5.73
C ASN A 198 23.38 -15.43 7.15
N GLU A 199 22.28 -14.70 7.26
CA GLU A 199 21.51 -14.56 8.50
C GLU A 199 20.11 -15.18 8.34
N ALA A 200 19.60 -15.85 9.38
CA ALA A 200 18.18 -16.19 9.45
C ALA A 200 17.35 -14.89 9.58
N ARG A 201 16.19 -14.82 8.90
CA ARG A 201 15.38 -13.59 8.89
C ARG A 201 13.88 -13.89 8.84
N VAL A 202 13.11 -13.28 9.73
CA VAL A 202 11.64 -13.13 9.63
C VAL A 202 11.27 -11.64 9.59
N ARG A 203 10.22 -11.28 8.83
CA ARG A 203 9.78 -9.88 8.62
C ARG A 203 10.90 -8.94 8.11
N ALA A 204 11.87 -9.50 7.38
CA ALA A 204 12.78 -8.72 6.56
C ALA A 204 12.06 -8.20 5.32
N THR A 205 12.49 -7.03 4.85
CA THR A 205 11.95 -6.46 3.61
C THR A 205 12.75 -6.96 2.42
N ALA A 206 12.06 -7.22 1.31
CA ALA A 206 12.63 -7.78 0.09
C ALA A 206 12.32 -6.85 -1.09
N THR A 207 13.31 -6.57 -1.93
CA THR A 207 13.19 -5.65 -3.07
C THR A 207 13.84 -6.27 -4.30
N LEU A 208 13.06 -6.47 -5.36
CA LEU A 208 13.61 -6.81 -6.68
C LEU A 208 14.30 -5.56 -7.25
N LEU A 209 15.56 -5.71 -7.65
CA LEU A 209 16.39 -4.66 -8.23
C LEU A 209 16.28 -4.64 -9.77
N PRO A 210 16.65 -3.54 -10.44
CA PRO A 210 16.59 -3.44 -11.90
C PRO A 210 17.51 -4.42 -12.65
N ASP A 211 18.54 -4.95 -11.99
CA ASP A 211 19.45 -5.98 -12.52
C ASP A 211 18.92 -7.42 -12.33
N GLY A 212 17.72 -7.57 -11.74
CA GLY A 212 17.07 -8.85 -11.46
C GLY A 212 17.48 -9.49 -10.13
N LYS A 213 18.43 -8.92 -9.37
CA LYS A 213 18.79 -9.42 -8.03
C LYS A 213 17.72 -9.06 -7.00
N VAL A 214 17.73 -9.74 -5.85
CA VAL A 214 16.83 -9.42 -4.73
C VAL A 214 17.65 -8.91 -3.55
N LEU A 215 17.44 -7.64 -3.19
CA LEU A 215 18.01 -7.02 -1.99
C LEU A 215 17.08 -7.24 -0.79
N VAL A 216 17.64 -7.77 0.29
CA VAL A 216 16.96 -8.02 1.55
C VAL A 216 17.59 -7.17 2.65
N THR A 217 16.77 -6.47 3.44
CA THR A 217 17.26 -5.63 4.54
C THR A 217 16.55 -5.93 5.86
N GLY A 218 17.34 -5.97 6.94
CA GLY A 218 16.85 -6.08 8.32
C GLY A 218 16.05 -7.35 8.61
N GLY A 219 14.98 -7.21 9.38
CA GLY A 219 14.21 -8.32 9.93
C GLY A 219 14.72 -8.78 11.29
N THR A 220 14.08 -9.81 11.83
CA THR A 220 14.43 -10.44 13.12
C THR A 220 15.22 -11.72 12.87
N ARG A 221 16.35 -11.90 13.56
CA ARG A 221 17.19 -13.12 13.48
C ARG A 221 16.72 -14.23 14.40
N ASP A 222 16.18 -13.84 15.55
CA ASP A 222 15.62 -14.73 16.56
C ASP A 222 14.38 -14.05 17.18
N SER A 223 13.20 -14.58 16.82
CA SER A 223 11.91 -14.12 17.34
C SER A 223 11.75 -14.27 18.86
N GLY A 224 12.50 -15.18 19.49
CA GLY A 224 12.44 -15.41 20.94
C GLY A 224 13.24 -14.39 21.77
N THR A 225 14.35 -13.88 21.24
CA THR A 225 15.18 -12.87 21.92
C THR A 225 14.98 -11.44 21.41
N LEU A 226 14.22 -11.27 20.32
CA LEU A 226 14.05 -9.98 19.64
C LEU A 226 15.38 -9.41 19.11
N ASP A 227 16.31 -10.27 18.68
CA ASP A 227 17.52 -9.88 17.94
C ASP A 227 17.13 -9.42 16.53
N HIS A 228 17.47 -8.18 16.20
CA HIS A 228 17.15 -7.56 14.92
C HIS A 228 18.41 -7.32 14.10
N SER A 229 18.28 -7.53 12.81
CA SER A 229 19.36 -7.27 11.87
C SER A 229 19.40 -5.81 11.42
N ASN A 230 20.61 -5.28 11.30
CA ASN A 230 20.90 -4.06 10.53
C ASN A 230 21.64 -4.36 9.22
N THR A 231 21.96 -5.62 8.92
CA THR A 231 22.68 -5.98 7.70
C THR A 231 21.71 -6.08 6.52
N ALA A 232 22.29 -6.04 5.32
CA ALA A 232 21.60 -6.25 4.07
C ALA A 232 22.32 -7.33 3.25
N GLU A 233 21.54 -8.10 2.50
CA GLU A 233 22.04 -9.21 1.68
C GLU A 233 21.41 -9.16 0.30
N VAL A 234 22.18 -9.52 -0.73
CA VAL A 234 21.72 -9.62 -2.10
C VAL A 234 21.70 -11.10 -2.52
N TYR A 235 20.55 -11.54 -3.04
CA TYR A 235 20.40 -12.82 -3.72
C TYR A 235 20.58 -12.63 -5.23
N ASP A 236 21.36 -13.53 -5.83
CA ASP A 236 21.54 -13.62 -7.28
C ASP A 236 20.78 -14.83 -7.85
N PRO A 237 19.67 -14.63 -8.58
CA PRO A 237 18.90 -15.73 -9.18
C PRO A 237 19.64 -16.56 -10.23
N ALA A 238 20.72 -16.04 -10.83
CA ALA A 238 21.48 -16.74 -11.87
C ALA A 238 22.43 -17.79 -11.28
N THR A 239 22.93 -17.56 -10.07
CA THR A 239 23.84 -18.48 -9.35
C THR A 239 23.17 -19.18 -8.16
N GLY A 240 22.04 -18.67 -7.68
CA GLY A 240 21.38 -19.15 -6.46
C GLY A 240 22.09 -18.77 -5.17
N THR A 241 23.00 -17.77 -5.18
CA THR A 241 23.85 -17.42 -4.04
C THR A 241 23.41 -16.13 -3.34
N TRP A 242 23.65 -16.06 -2.03
CA TRP A 242 23.48 -14.86 -1.21
C TRP A 242 24.83 -14.25 -0.83
N ALA A 243 24.92 -12.92 -0.85
CA ALA A 243 26.09 -12.16 -0.39
C ALA A 243 25.69 -11.00 0.53
N LEU A 244 26.40 -10.83 1.64
CA LEU A 244 26.28 -9.64 2.49
C LEU A 244 26.81 -8.40 1.76
N LEU A 245 26.08 -7.28 1.87
CA LEU A 245 26.56 -5.97 1.43
C LEU A 245 27.53 -5.38 2.47
N PRO A 246 28.55 -4.61 2.05
CA PRO A 246 29.63 -4.16 2.94
C PRO A 246 29.19 -3.10 3.95
N THR A 247 28.18 -2.27 3.63
CA THR A 247 27.65 -1.25 4.54
C THR A 247 26.32 -1.71 5.14
N PRO A 248 26.18 -1.80 6.48
CA PRO A 248 24.90 -2.05 7.11
C PRO A 248 24.03 -0.79 7.20
N MET A 249 22.75 -0.97 7.48
CA MET A 249 21.83 0.09 7.89
C MET A 249 22.29 0.77 9.19
N SER A 250 21.95 2.05 9.34
CA SER A 250 22.23 2.88 10.52
C SER A 250 21.63 2.34 11.83
N SER A 251 20.65 1.45 11.76
CA SER A 251 19.97 0.86 12.91
C SER A 251 19.43 -0.51 12.56
N ALA A 252 19.46 -1.42 13.53
CA ALA A 252 18.76 -2.70 13.41
C ALA A 252 17.25 -2.44 13.40
N ARG A 253 16.51 -3.16 12.56
CA ARG A 253 15.08 -2.93 12.35
C ARG A 253 14.36 -4.16 11.81
N THR A 254 13.18 -4.44 12.35
CA THR A 254 12.15 -5.32 11.77
C THR A 254 10.88 -4.52 11.53
N GLN A 255 9.99 -5.03 10.67
CA GLN A 255 8.73 -4.36 10.31
C GLN A 255 8.96 -2.88 9.93
N HIS A 256 9.97 -2.63 9.09
CA HIS A 256 10.29 -1.31 8.56
C HIS A 256 9.76 -1.13 7.14
N ALA A 257 9.65 0.11 6.68
CA ALA A 257 9.49 0.38 5.26
C ALA A 257 10.85 0.14 4.58
N ALA A 258 10.84 -0.55 3.44
CA ALA A 258 11.92 -0.49 2.46
C ALA A 258 11.29 -0.42 1.06
N GLN A 259 11.60 0.62 0.29
CA GLN A 259 11.04 0.82 -1.05
C GLN A 259 12.11 1.39 -2.00
N LEU A 260 12.27 0.75 -3.16
CA LEU A 260 13.18 1.20 -4.22
C LEU A 260 12.72 2.53 -4.79
N LEU A 261 13.53 3.58 -4.68
CA LEU A 261 13.21 4.91 -5.20
C LEU A 261 13.37 5.01 -6.72
N PRO A 262 12.81 6.05 -7.37
CA PRO A 262 13.08 6.35 -8.78
C PRO A 262 14.59 6.38 -9.09
N GLY A 263 14.96 5.89 -10.26
CA GLY A 263 16.37 5.70 -10.66
C GLY A 263 16.95 4.34 -10.26
N GLY A 264 16.34 3.59 -9.32
CA GLY A 264 16.65 2.17 -9.09
C GLY A 264 17.93 1.86 -8.31
N ASN A 265 18.61 2.89 -7.79
CA ASN A 265 19.91 2.75 -7.13
C ASN A 265 19.86 2.92 -5.59
N THR A 266 18.70 3.28 -5.05
CA THR A 266 18.54 3.66 -3.64
C THR A 266 17.23 3.12 -3.07
N LEU A 267 17.27 2.56 -1.86
CA LEU A 267 16.08 2.27 -1.05
C LEU A 267 15.83 3.42 -0.08
N LEU A 268 14.58 3.88 0.03
CA LEU A 268 14.11 4.50 1.25
C LEU A 268 13.95 3.40 2.30
N ILE A 269 14.60 3.53 3.44
CA ILE A 269 14.43 2.67 4.60
C ILE A 269 13.91 3.52 5.76
N ALA A 270 12.76 3.20 6.34
CA ALA A 270 12.14 4.03 7.38
C ALA A 270 11.46 3.26 8.51
N GLY A 271 11.66 3.74 9.74
CA GLY A 271 10.97 3.23 10.94
C GLY A 271 11.28 1.77 11.30
N GLY A 272 10.30 1.12 11.92
CA GLY A 272 10.37 -0.26 12.39
C GLY A 272 10.57 -0.39 13.89
N LEU A 273 10.90 -1.60 14.34
CA LEU A 273 11.18 -1.93 15.74
C LEU A 273 12.60 -2.47 15.91
N ASN A 274 13.22 -2.16 17.05
CA ASN A 274 14.48 -2.72 17.52
C ASN A 274 14.38 -3.03 19.03
N GLY A 275 14.54 -4.29 19.42
CA GLY A 275 14.35 -4.74 20.81
C GLY A 275 12.95 -4.43 21.39
N GLY A 276 11.93 -4.36 20.52
CA GLY A 276 10.58 -3.89 20.89
C GLY A 276 10.42 -2.36 20.99
N VAL A 277 11.51 -1.59 20.89
CA VAL A 277 11.50 -0.12 20.87
C VAL A 277 11.29 0.39 19.45
N ALA A 278 10.52 1.47 19.30
CA ALA A 278 10.31 2.13 18.02
C ALA A 278 11.60 2.75 17.46
N VAL A 279 11.92 2.45 16.20
CA VAL A 279 12.99 3.12 15.45
C VAL A 279 12.42 4.42 14.87
N THR A 280 13.01 5.55 15.26
CA THR A 280 12.59 6.90 14.84
C THR A 280 13.48 7.51 13.77
N THR A 281 14.24 6.67 13.05
CA THR A 281 15.13 7.08 11.94
C THR A 281 14.65 6.54 10.60
N ALA A 282 14.96 7.31 9.55
CA ALA A 282 14.93 6.85 8.16
C ALA A 282 16.27 7.18 7.49
N GLU A 283 16.60 6.43 6.44
CA GLU A 283 17.84 6.55 5.69
C GLU A 283 17.63 6.20 4.21
N LEU A 284 18.45 6.80 3.35
CA LEU A 284 18.60 6.43 1.95
C LEU A 284 19.76 5.46 1.84
N TYR A 285 19.47 4.20 1.50
CA TYR A 285 20.43 3.10 1.46
C TYR A 285 20.78 2.76 0.01
N ALA A 286 22.06 2.79 -0.35
CA ALA A 286 22.51 2.48 -1.71
C ALA A 286 22.43 0.98 -1.99
N VAL A 287 21.84 0.58 -3.13
CA VAL A 287 21.56 -0.85 -3.44
C VAL A 287 22.81 -1.70 -3.64
N ASP A 288 23.94 -1.06 -3.94
CA ASP A 288 25.28 -1.66 -4.07
C ASP A 288 26.02 -1.76 -2.72
N GLY A 289 25.44 -1.26 -1.64
CA GLY A 289 26.06 -1.21 -0.32
C GLY A 289 27.18 -0.16 -0.19
N SER A 290 27.30 0.79 -1.12
CA SER A 290 28.34 1.84 -1.09
C SER A 290 28.19 2.83 0.06
N GLY A 291 26.99 2.97 0.64
CA GLY A 291 26.76 3.87 1.76
C GLY A 291 25.31 3.98 2.20
N THR A 292 25.10 4.79 3.24
CA THR A 292 23.78 5.22 3.70
C THR A 292 23.78 6.71 4.03
N THR A 293 22.67 7.40 3.76
CA THR A 293 22.45 8.81 4.09
C THR A 293 21.23 8.95 5.01
N PRO A 294 21.41 9.32 6.29
CA PRO A 294 20.30 9.60 7.19
C PRO A 294 19.43 10.75 6.67
N ILE A 295 18.11 10.62 6.82
CA ILE A 295 17.13 11.66 6.48
C ILE A 295 16.21 11.92 7.69
N PRO A 296 15.60 13.12 7.81
CA PRO A 296 14.64 13.39 8.86
C PRO A 296 13.48 12.38 8.81
N TYR A 297 13.00 11.92 9.97
CA TYR A 297 11.82 11.06 10.05
C TYR A 297 10.93 11.45 11.23
N GLY A 298 9.75 11.98 10.93
CA GLY A 298 8.74 12.37 11.93
C GLY A 298 7.82 11.21 12.35
N GLY A 299 8.32 9.97 12.34
CA GLY A 299 7.54 8.76 12.56
C GLY A 299 8.09 7.86 13.65
N THR A 300 7.25 6.93 14.09
CA THR A 300 7.54 6.01 15.19
C THR A 300 6.68 4.75 15.06
N GLY A 301 7.17 3.66 15.63
CA GLY A 301 6.51 2.36 15.67
C GLY A 301 6.79 1.45 14.48
N SER A 302 6.22 0.25 14.57
CA SER A 302 6.18 -0.74 13.49
C SER A 302 5.55 -0.14 12.23
N ILE A 303 6.18 -0.35 11.08
CA ILE A 303 5.58 -0.10 9.78
C ILE A 303 4.79 -1.33 9.40
N LEU A 304 3.50 -1.12 9.17
CA LEU A 304 2.57 -2.19 8.83
C LEU A 304 2.48 -2.41 7.33
N ALA A 305 2.68 -1.35 6.56
CA ALA A 305 2.81 -1.40 5.12
C ALA A 305 3.50 -0.14 4.58
N SER A 306 4.15 -0.29 3.42
CA SER A 306 4.70 0.81 2.64
C SER A 306 4.53 0.53 1.16
N VAL A 307 4.34 1.56 0.34
CA VAL A 307 4.21 1.41 -1.11
C VAL A 307 4.74 2.65 -1.83
N ARG A 308 5.49 2.44 -2.92
CA ARG A 308 5.85 3.51 -3.86
C ARG A 308 4.64 3.86 -4.72
N LEU A 309 4.38 5.15 -4.86
CA LEU A 309 3.33 5.74 -5.68
C LEU A 309 3.84 6.05 -7.10
N ASP A 310 2.93 6.33 -8.03
CA ASP A 310 3.27 6.53 -9.45
C ASP A 310 4.14 7.77 -9.71
N ASP A 311 4.07 8.78 -8.85
CA ASP A 311 4.94 9.96 -8.86
C ASP A 311 6.35 9.69 -8.29
N GLY A 312 6.62 8.46 -7.85
CA GLY A 312 7.88 8.05 -7.25
C GLY A 312 8.01 8.32 -5.75
N SER A 313 7.05 9.01 -5.14
CA SER A 313 6.99 9.20 -3.69
C SER A 313 6.63 7.89 -2.98
N VAL A 314 6.88 7.80 -1.67
CA VAL A 314 6.61 6.56 -0.89
C VAL A 314 5.64 6.82 0.24
N MET A 315 4.51 6.12 0.23
CA MET A 315 3.57 6.06 1.35
C MET A 315 4.02 5.03 2.39
N VAL A 316 3.92 5.39 3.66
CA VAL A 316 4.27 4.58 4.83
C VAL A 316 3.13 4.66 5.86
N VAL A 317 2.63 3.50 6.29
CA VAL A 317 1.56 3.36 7.29
C VAL A 317 2.11 2.69 8.55
N SER A 318 2.09 3.41 9.67
CA SER A 318 2.61 2.97 10.96
C SER A 318 1.53 2.40 11.87
N ALA A 319 1.92 1.49 12.77
CA ALA A 319 1.04 0.90 13.77
C ALA A 319 0.61 1.89 14.87
N GLY A 320 -0.56 1.63 15.46
CA GLY A 320 -0.98 2.25 16.73
C GLY A 320 -1.42 3.72 16.63
N ASN A 321 -1.48 4.30 15.43
CA ASN A 321 -1.96 5.66 15.21
C ASN A 321 -2.66 5.80 13.84
N THR A 322 -3.24 6.96 13.58
CA THR A 322 -3.95 7.30 12.33
C THR A 322 -3.09 8.06 11.32
N THR A 323 -1.81 8.34 11.62
CA THR A 323 -0.94 9.16 10.76
C THR A 323 -0.21 8.30 9.72
N ALA A 324 -0.66 8.42 8.47
CA ALA A 324 0.12 7.97 7.32
C ALA A 324 1.12 9.05 6.89
N ARG A 325 2.24 8.64 6.29
CA ARG A 325 3.37 9.51 5.92
C ARG A 325 3.80 9.27 4.49
N ARG A 326 3.96 10.34 3.71
CA ARG A 326 4.44 10.29 2.32
C ARG A 326 5.80 10.96 2.23
N PHE A 327 6.80 10.21 1.81
CA PHE A 327 8.16 10.70 1.53
C PHE A 327 8.27 11.16 0.08
N ASP A 328 8.70 12.39 -0.13
CA ASP A 328 9.09 12.90 -1.45
C ASP A 328 10.62 12.76 -1.62
N PRO A 329 11.10 11.91 -2.55
CA PRO A 329 12.53 11.72 -2.78
C PRO A 329 13.21 12.92 -3.44
N ALA A 330 12.49 13.80 -4.14
CA ALA A 330 13.08 14.97 -4.80
C ALA A 330 13.45 16.06 -3.79
N THR A 331 12.69 16.20 -2.72
CA THR A 331 12.94 17.17 -1.63
C THR A 331 13.50 16.54 -0.35
N SER A 332 13.55 15.21 -0.27
CA SER A 332 13.86 14.44 0.95
C SER A 332 13.01 14.85 2.15
N SER A 333 11.74 15.17 1.91
CA SER A 333 10.80 15.70 2.90
C SER A 333 9.60 14.76 3.11
N TRP A 334 8.85 14.98 4.20
CA TRP A 334 7.69 14.16 4.55
C TRP A 334 6.43 15.01 4.68
N ALA A 335 5.36 14.59 4.00
CA ALA A 335 4.00 15.02 4.26
C ALA A 335 3.26 14.00 5.13
N THR A 336 2.29 14.46 5.92
CA THR A 336 1.37 13.59 6.67
C THR A 336 -0.03 13.59 6.07
N SER A 337 -0.77 12.52 6.33
CA SER A 337 -2.22 12.44 6.11
C SER A 337 -2.85 11.60 7.22
N THR A 338 -4.17 11.75 7.42
CA THR A 338 -4.88 11.12 8.53
C THR A 338 -5.89 10.09 8.01
N MET A 339 -5.70 8.84 8.43
CA MET A 339 -6.67 7.75 8.25
C MET A 339 -7.81 7.89 9.26
N SER A 340 -9.00 7.39 8.94
CA SER A 340 -10.16 7.39 9.85
C SER A 340 -10.02 6.42 11.02
N ALA A 341 -9.19 5.37 10.89
CA ALA A 341 -8.97 4.38 11.94
C ALA A 341 -7.49 3.95 12.06
N SER A 342 -7.06 3.66 13.29
CA SER A 342 -5.79 2.97 13.56
C SER A 342 -5.95 1.47 13.29
N ARG A 343 -5.08 0.91 12.45
CA ARG A 343 -5.14 -0.47 11.98
C ARG A 343 -3.88 -1.21 12.42
N LEU A 344 -4.00 -2.49 12.80
CA LEU A 344 -2.88 -3.39 13.11
C LEU A 344 -2.87 -4.56 12.13
N LEU A 345 -1.79 -4.67 11.36
CA LEU A 345 -1.60 -5.67 10.29
C LEU A 345 -2.78 -5.68 9.27
N PRO A 346 -3.14 -4.51 8.67
CA PRO A 346 -4.01 -4.42 7.50
C PRO A 346 -3.27 -4.90 6.23
N THR A 347 -4.00 -5.00 5.13
CA THR A 347 -3.42 -5.13 3.78
C THR A 347 -3.36 -3.76 3.10
N LEU A 348 -2.28 -3.48 2.38
CA LEU A 348 -2.11 -2.27 1.56
C LEU A 348 -1.85 -2.69 0.11
N THR A 349 -2.48 -2.05 -0.87
CA THR A 349 -2.30 -2.37 -2.29
C THR A 349 -2.41 -1.12 -3.16
N LEU A 350 -1.39 -0.87 -3.98
CA LEU A 350 -1.46 0.14 -5.04
C LEU A 350 -2.48 -0.31 -6.10
N LEU A 351 -3.42 0.55 -6.42
CA LEU A 351 -4.43 0.33 -7.45
C LEU A 351 -3.89 0.73 -8.82
N ALA A 352 -4.47 0.17 -9.88
CA ALA A 352 -4.07 0.45 -11.27
C ALA A 352 -4.31 1.90 -11.74
N ASP A 353 -4.91 2.74 -10.88
CA ASP A 353 -5.14 4.18 -11.10
C ASP A 353 -4.30 5.09 -10.18
N GLY A 354 -3.29 4.54 -9.50
CA GLY A 354 -2.35 5.25 -8.64
C GLY A 354 -2.84 5.49 -7.20
N ARG A 355 -4.13 5.26 -6.91
CA ARG A 355 -4.67 5.29 -5.54
C ARG A 355 -4.17 4.09 -4.73
N VAL A 356 -4.30 4.13 -3.40
CA VAL A 356 -3.88 3.00 -2.54
C VAL A 356 -5.04 2.52 -1.68
N LEU A 357 -5.39 1.24 -1.80
CA LEU A 357 -6.37 0.58 -0.93
C LEU A 357 -5.68 0.13 0.37
N LEU A 358 -6.30 0.47 1.50
CA LEU A 358 -5.97 -0.01 2.85
C LEU A 358 -7.18 -0.77 3.40
N ALA A 359 -7.07 -2.07 3.60
CA ALA A 359 -8.20 -2.92 4.01
C ALA A 359 -7.91 -3.73 5.29
N GLY A 360 -8.94 -3.85 6.14
CA GLY A 360 -8.87 -4.65 7.36
C GLY A 360 -7.83 -4.14 8.37
N GLY A 361 -7.18 -5.08 9.07
CA GLY A 361 -6.33 -4.80 10.22
C GLY A 361 -7.15 -4.53 11.49
N SER A 362 -6.58 -4.74 12.68
CA SER A 362 -7.30 -4.62 13.97
C SER A 362 -8.62 -5.41 14.04
N THR A 363 -8.74 -6.51 13.29
CA THR A 363 -10.00 -7.26 13.09
C THR A 363 -11.18 -6.40 12.61
N LEU A 364 -10.90 -5.38 11.79
CA LEU A 364 -11.91 -4.57 11.10
C LEU A 364 -12.29 -5.22 9.76
N ASN A 365 -13.50 -4.93 9.28
CA ASN A 365 -13.93 -5.18 7.90
C ASN A 365 -13.95 -3.90 7.04
N THR A 366 -13.72 -2.72 7.62
CA THR A 366 -13.68 -1.46 6.88
C THR A 366 -12.44 -1.38 5.99
N ALA A 367 -12.53 -0.56 4.93
CA ALA A 367 -11.40 -0.23 4.07
C ALA A 367 -11.42 1.28 3.74
N GLU A 368 -10.28 1.79 3.30
CA GLU A 368 -10.03 3.19 2.97
C GLU A 368 -9.15 3.28 1.72
N ILE A 369 -9.31 4.36 0.96
CA ILE A 369 -8.49 4.68 -0.20
C ILE A 369 -7.68 5.94 0.09
N TYR A 370 -6.36 5.88 -0.09
CA TYR A 370 -5.53 7.07 -0.19
C TYR A 370 -5.54 7.62 -1.61
N ASN A 371 -5.79 8.92 -1.74
CA ASN A 371 -5.86 9.62 -3.02
C ASN A 371 -4.62 10.53 -3.11
N PRO A 372 -3.58 10.15 -3.88
CA PRO A 372 -2.29 10.82 -3.84
C PRO A 372 -2.35 12.27 -4.32
N ASP A 373 -3.15 12.58 -5.34
CA ASP A 373 -3.22 13.94 -5.90
C ASP A 373 -3.79 14.98 -4.92
N HIS A 374 -4.50 14.50 -3.88
CA HIS A 374 -5.15 15.30 -2.83
C HIS A 374 -4.49 15.14 -1.45
N ASN A 375 -3.61 14.14 -1.27
CA ASN A 375 -3.06 13.70 0.02
C ASN A 375 -4.13 13.39 1.09
N VAL A 376 -5.27 12.83 0.69
CA VAL A 376 -6.44 12.59 1.56
C VAL A 376 -6.90 11.13 1.49
N TRP A 377 -7.34 10.62 2.65
CA TRP A 377 -8.00 9.32 2.78
C TRP A 377 -9.51 9.45 2.65
N THR A 378 -10.14 8.57 1.86
CA THR A 378 -11.59 8.43 1.74
C THR A 378 -12.03 7.03 2.13
N THR A 379 -13.17 6.88 2.81
CA THR A 379 -13.71 5.56 3.16
C THR A 379 -14.09 4.77 1.91
N ALA A 380 -13.67 3.51 1.81
CA ALA A 380 -14.10 2.59 0.78
C ALA A 380 -15.33 1.79 1.25
N ALA A 381 -15.93 0.99 0.37
CA ALA A 381 -16.87 -0.04 0.77
C ALA A 381 -16.22 -0.98 1.80
N SER A 382 -17.01 -1.51 2.73
CA SER A 382 -16.51 -2.50 3.69
C SER A 382 -16.50 -3.90 3.09
N MET A 383 -15.51 -4.70 3.47
CA MET A 383 -15.49 -6.15 3.25
C MET A 383 -16.67 -6.81 3.98
N GLY A 384 -17.11 -7.95 3.47
CA GLY A 384 -18.03 -8.85 4.18
C GLY A 384 -17.39 -9.50 5.40
N THR A 385 -16.06 -9.73 5.39
CA THR A 385 -15.34 -10.37 6.50
C THR A 385 -14.32 -9.47 7.16
N ALA A 386 -14.40 -9.35 8.48
CA ALA A 386 -13.37 -8.75 9.30
C ALA A 386 -12.10 -9.62 9.33
N ARG A 387 -10.92 -9.01 9.10
CA ARG A 387 -9.64 -9.73 9.01
C ARG A 387 -8.43 -8.84 9.34
N ASN A 388 -7.38 -9.43 9.91
CA ASN A 388 -6.01 -8.89 9.93
C ASN A 388 -5.04 -9.98 9.47
N ARG A 389 -3.77 -9.63 9.19
CA ARG A 389 -2.73 -10.60 8.78
C ARG A 389 -3.08 -11.42 7.52
N ALA A 390 -4.01 -10.88 6.73
CA ALA A 390 -4.44 -11.42 5.46
C ALA A 390 -3.37 -11.14 4.39
N ALA A 391 -3.40 -11.91 3.31
CA ALA A 391 -2.58 -11.62 2.14
C ALA A 391 -3.44 -10.87 1.10
N ALA A 392 -2.82 -9.98 0.33
CA ALA A 392 -3.52 -9.23 -0.73
C ALA A 392 -2.63 -9.01 -1.95
N GLY A 393 -3.26 -8.85 -3.11
CA GLY A 393 -2.58 -8.65 -4.39
C GLY A 393 -3.48 -8.04 -5.44
N LEU A 394 -2.88 -7.27 -6.34
CA LEU A 394 -3.56 -6.69 -7.49
C LEU A 394 -3.73 -7.76 -8.59
N LEU A 395 -4.92 -7.83 -9.15
CA LEU A 395 -5.27 -8.68 -10.29
C LEU A 395 -5.12 -7.92 -11.61
N ASP A 396 -4.93 -8.63 -12.71
CA ASP A 396 -4.77 -8.10 -14.07
C ASP A 396 -5.95 -7.23 -14.54
N ASP A 397 -7.14 -7.44 -13.97
CA ASP A 397 -8.35 -6.66 -14.22
C ASP A 397 -8.47 -5.40 -13.33
N GLY A 398 -7.43 -5.06 -12.58
CA GLY A 398 -7.36 -3.89 -11.70
C GLY A 398 -8.05 -4.06 -10.34
N ARG A 399 -8.68 -5.22 -10.07
CA ARG A 399 -9.28 -5.53 -8.77
C ARG A 399 -8.22 -5.97 -7.76
N VAL A 400 -8.47 -5.75 -6.47
CA VAL A 400 -7.61 -6.28 -5.39
C VAL A 400 -8.23 -7.54 -4.81
N LEU A 401 -7.50 -8.65 -4.83
CA LEU A 401 -7.87 -9.85 -4.09
C LEU A 401 -7.33 -9.73 -2.65
N VAL A 402 -8.18 -10.00 -1.66
CA VAL A 402 -7.78 -10.17 -0.25
C VAL A 402 -8.16 -11.57 0.21
N VAL A 403 -7.19 -12.29 0.75
CA VAL A 403 -7.28 -13.73 1.04
C VAL A 403 -6.99 -14.00 2.51
N SER A 404 -7.87 -14.79 3.12
CA SER A 404 -7.70 -15.35 4.45
C SER A 404 -7.30 -14.32 5.53
N GLY A 405 -6.31 -14.63 6.37
CA GLY A 405 -5.97 -13.87 7.58
C GLY A 405 -6.64 -14.45 8.82
N SER A 406 -6.72 -13.65 9.89
CA SER A 406 -7.31 -14.02 11.17
C SER A 406 -8.32 -12.99 11.67
N ASN A 407 -9.24 -13.41 12.53
CA ASN A 407 -10.07 -12.52 13.35
C ASN A 407 -10.34 -13.12 14.73
N THR A 408 -11.29 -12.56 15.48
CA THR A 408 -11.66 -13.02 16.83
C THR A 408 -12.21 -14.45 16.89
N GLY A 409 -12.63 -15.02 15.76
CA GLY A 409 -13.10 -16.41 15.62
C GLY A 409 -12.04 -17.41 15.14
N GLY A 410 -10.79 -16.97 14.90
CA GLY A 410 -9.71 -17.82 14.35
C GLY A 410 -9.33 -17.43 12.92
N GLU A 411 -8.88 -18.40 12.14
CA GLU A 411 -8.46 -18.22 10.74
C GLU A 411 -9.65 -18.00 9.81
N VAL A 412 -9.51 -17.08 8.86
CA VAL A 412 -10.57 -16.68 7.93
C VAL A 412 -10.54 -17.56 6.69
N ASN A 413 -11.62 -18.28 6.41
CA ASN A 413 -11.75 -19.15 5.24
C ASN A 413 -12.33 -18.46 3.99
N SER A 414 -12.54 -17.15 4.03
CA SER A 414 -13.07 -16.38 2.90
C SER A 414 -12.00 -15.61 2.12
N SER A 415 -12.26 -15.47 0.82
CA SER A 415 -11.52 -14.59 -0.10
C SER A 415 -12.51 -13.59 -0.69
N GLU A 416 -12.07 -12.35 -0.87
CA GLU A 416 -12.91 -11.26 -1.38
C GLU A 416 -12.14 -10.45 -2.44
N ARG A 417 -12.82 -10.01 -3.50
CA ARG A 417 -12.28 -9.07 -4.50
C ARG A 417 -12.90 -7.69 -4.33
N TYR A 418 -12.07 -6.66 -4.29
CA TYR A 418 -12.44 -5.26 -4.37
C TYR A 418 -12.37 -4.74 -5.80
N ALA A 419 -13.47 -4.18 -6.29
CA ALA A 419 -13.51 -3.35 -7.49
C ALA A 419 -13.40 -1.87 -7.07
N PRO A 420 -12.36 -1.12 -7.51
CA PRO A 420 -12.06 0.23 -7.01
C PRO A 420 -12.88 1.38 -7.59
#